data_AF-A0A377L0E1-F1
#
_entry.id   AF-A0A377L0E1-F1
#
_cell.length_a   1.000
_cell.length_b   1.000
_cell.length_c   1.000
_cell.angle_alpha   90.00
_cell.angle_beta   90.00
_cell.angle_gamma   90.00
#
_symmetry.space_group_name_H-M   'P 1'
#
loop_
_entity.id
_entity.type
_entity.pdbx_description
1 polymer ?
#
loop_
_entity_poly.entity_id
_entity_poly.type
_entity_poly.pdbx_seq_one_letter_code
_entity_poly.pdbx_strand_id
1 'polypeptide(L)'
;MKNNYSLIEDRRMQIFKRLINEEHLSYQQLSDEYYVSRSSIAKDIAYLKTLFVKENLLLRFDNSGTYFQGSESQIQRMLKRFILLTMEQSKRTKSENHPKKTIIGW
;
A
#
# COMPACT_ATOMS: atom_id res chain seq x y z
N MET A 1 20.32 -5.76 -2.07
CA MET A 1 19.79 -4.39 -1.94
C MET A 1 18.32 -4.43 -2.36
N LYS A 2 17.37 -4.10 -1.46
CA LYS A 2 15.97 -3.95 -1.88
C LYS A 2 15.89 -2.76 -2.84
N ASN A 3 15.33 -2.93 -4.03
CA ASN A 3 15.07 -1.79 -4.92
C ASN A 3 14.04 -0.85 -4.25
N ASN A 4 14.10 0.44 -4.54
CA ASN A 4 13.27 1.50 -3.94
C ASN A 4 11.76 1.17 -3.98
N TYR A 5 11.31 0.50 -5.03
CA TYR A 5 9.95 -0.02 -5.16
C TYR A 5 9.53 -0.95 -4.01
N SER A 6 10.39 -1.88 -3.59
CA SER A 6 10.09 -2.81 -2.49
C SER A 6 9.94 -2.09 -1.14
N LEU A 7 10.68 -0.99 -0.92
CA LEU A 7 10.57 -0.21 0.31
C LEU A 7 9.25 0.58 0.39
N ILE A 8 8.77 1.08 -0.76
CA ILE A 8 7.48 1.77 -0.86
C ILE A 8 6.33 0.80 -0.59
N GLU A 9 6.38 -0.41 -1.16
CA GLU A 9 5.37 -1.44 -0.93
C GLU A 9 5.34 -1.90 0.53
N ASP A 10 6.51 -2.12 1.14
CA ASP A 10 6.63 -2.48 2.56
C ASP A 10 6.01 -1.38 3.44
N ARG A 11 6.29 -0.10 3.17
CA ARG A 11 5.71 1.02 3.94
C ARG A 11 4.19 1.11 3.78
N ARG A 12 3.66 0.98 2.57
CA ARG A 12 2.21 0.98 2.32
C ARG A 12 1.50 -0.17 3.02
N MET A 13 2.11 -1.35 3.05
CA MET A 13 1.65 -2.51 3.81
C MET A 13 1.54 -2.20 5.30
N GLN A 14 2.56 -1.56 5.90
CA GLN A 14 2.50 -1.19 7.32
C GLN A 14 1.41 -0.15 7.59
N ILE A 15 1.33 0.92 6.79
CA ILE A 15 0.28 1.93 6.93
C ILE A 15 -1.11 1.31 6.80
N PHE A 16 -1.32 0.43 5.81
CA PHE A 16 -2.59 -0.28 5.62
C PHE A 16 -2.98 -1.09 6.85
N LYS A 17 -2.06 -1.88 7.42
CA LYS A 17 -2.31 -2.68 8.63
C LYS A 17 -2.77 -1.82 9.80
N ARG A 18 -2.13 -0.67 10.00
CA ARG A 18 -2.47 0.27 11.07
C ARG A 18 -3.86 0.88 10.85
N LEU A 19 -4.19 1.27 9.63
CA LEU A 19 -5.52 1.80 9.29
C LEU A 19 -6.64 0.78 9.56
N ILE A 20 -6.47 -0.50 9.21
CA ILE A 20 -7.49 -1.52 9.47
C ILE A 20 -7.58 -1.94 10.94
N ASN A 21 -6.54 -1.63 11.72
CA ASN A 21 -6.55 -1.72 13.20
C ASN A 21 -7.12 -0.44 13.85
N GLU A 22 -7.76 0.42 13.06
CA GLU A 22 -8.42 1.65 13.50
C GLU A 22 -7.47 2.68 14.14
N GLU A 23 -6.17 2.63 13.80
CA GLU A 23 -5.23 3.65 14.24
C GLU A 23 -5.45 4.99 13.51
N HIS A 24 -5.22 6.08 14.23
CA HIS A 24 -5.17 7.43 13.68
C HIS A 24 -3.74 7.79 13.30
N LEU A 25 -3.53 8.09 12.02
CA LEU A 25 -2.19 8.25 11.44
C LEU A 25 -1.96 9.69 10.99
N SER A 26 -1.13 10.42 11.73
CA SER A 26 -0.69 11.74 11.31
C SER A 26 0.46 11.66 10.30
N TYR A 27 0.50 12.60 9.34
CA TYR A 27 1.54 12.58 8.31
C TYR A 27 2.92 12.86 8.89
N GLN A 28 3.00 13.66 9.96
CA GLN A 28 4.24 13.96 10.64
C GLN A 28 4.77 12.71 11.35
N GLN A 29 3.95 12.02 12.14
CA GLN A 29 4.34 10.78 12.81
C GLN A 29 4.86 9.73 11.82
N LEU A 30 4.11 9.48 10.74
CA LEU A 30 4.54 8.51 9.73
C LEU A 30 5.84 8.93 9.01
N SER A 31 6.04 10.24 8.80
CA SER A 31 7.25 10.80 8.21
C SER A 31 8.47 10.48 9.07
N ASP A 32 8.32 10.65 10.39
CA ASP A 32 9.38 10.43 11.38
C ASP A 32 9.66 8.93 11.56
N GLU A 33 8.62 8.11 11.71
CA GLU A 33 8.76 6.65 11.92
C GLU A 33 9.36 5.92 10.70
N TYR A 34 9.02 6.35 9.49
CA TYR A 34 9.50 5.69 8.27
C TYR A 34 10.67 6.41 7.60
N TYR A 35 11.20 7.47 8.21
CA TYR A 35 12.35 8.23 7.71
C TYR A 35 12.19 8.69 6.25
N VAL A 36 11.00 9.17 5.90
CA VAL A 36 10.69 9.73 4.57
C VAL A 36 10.00 11.07 4.70
N SER A 37 9.90 11.84 3.63
CA SER A 37 9.19 13.12 3.67
C SER A 37 7.69 12.95 3.89
N ARG A 38 7.04 13.93 4.52
CA ARG A 38 5.57 14.06 4.56
C ARG A 38 4.92 13.98 3.18
N SER A 39 5.57 14.50 2.14
CA SER A 39 5.08 14.40 0.76
C SER A 39 5.14 12.96 0.22
N SER A 40 6.07 12.14 0.68
CA SER A 40 6.12 10.71 0.35
C SER A 40 5.00 9.95 1.06
N ILE A 41 4.78 10.23 2.35
CA ILE A 41 3.62 9.70 3.10
C ILE A 41 2.30 10.09 2.45
N ALA A 42 2.15 11.34 2.01
CA ALA A 42 0.95 11.80 1.32
C ALA A 42 0.67 10.98 0.05
N LYS A 43 1.70 10.62 -0.73
CA LYS A 43 1.58 9.75 -1.90
C LYS A 43 1.15 8.33 -1.52
N ASP A 44 1.64 7.81 -0.41
CA ASP A 44 1.25 6.48 0.07
C ASP A 44 -0.19 6.44 0.58
N ILE A 45 -0.61 7.42 1.35
CA ILE A 45 -2.01 7.57 1.79
C ILE A 45 -2.93 7.77 0.59
N ALA A 46 -2.53 8.57 -0.40
CA ALA A 46 -3.29 8.76 -1.63
C ALA A 46 -3.47 7.43 -2.38
N TYR A 47 -2.39 6.62 -2.50
CA TYR A 47 -2.49 5.28 -3.07
C TYR A 47 -3.47 4.41 -2.29
N LEU A 48 -3.35 4.33 -0.96
CA LEU A 48 -4.25 3.53 -0.13
C LEU A 48 -5.70 4.00 -0.27
N LYS A 49 -5.96 5.31 -0.32
CA LYS A 49 -7.31 5.85 -0.55
C LYS A 49 -7.94 5.30 -1.82
N THR A 50 -7.18 5.11 -2.90
CA THR A 50 -7.72 4.48 -4.13
C THR A 50 -8.14 3.02 -3.92
N LEU A 51 -7.51 2.31 -2.98
CA LEU A 51 -7.88 0.93 -2.64
C LEU A 51 -9.20 0.89 -1.86
N PHE A 52 -9.36 1.76 -0.88
CA PHE A 52 -10.60 1.85 -0.09
C PHE A 52 -11.80 2.22 -0.98
N VAL A 53 -11.64 3.17 -1.90
CA VAL A 53 -12.70 3.56 -2.83
C VAL A 53 -13.19 2.40 -3.70
N LYS A 54 -12.31 1.47 -4.10
CA LYS A 54 -12.70 0.27 -4.87
C LYS A 54 -13.62 -0.68 -4.12
N GLU A 55 -13.60 -0.64 -2.79
CA GLU A 55 -14.49 -1.41 -1.91
C GLU A 55 -15.68 -0.56 -1.41
N ASN A 56 -15.89 0.62 -2.01
CA ASN A 56 -16.90 1.60 -1.60
C ASN A 56 -16.70 2.08 -0.14
N LEU A 57 -15.44 2.20 0.28
CA LEU A 57 -15.03 2.65 1.61
C LEU A 57 -14.24 3.96 1.51
N LEU A 58 -14.22 4.73 2.60
CA LEU A 58 -13.54 6.02 2.67
C LEU A 58 -12.63 6.07 3.89
N LEU A 59 -11.40 6.54 3.67
CA LEU A 59 -10.57 7.03 4.77
C LEU A 59 -11.16 8.35 5.28
N ARG A 60 -11.19 8.51 6.60
CA ARG A 60 -11.61 9.72 7.31
C ARG A 60 -10.37 10.46 7.81
N PHE A 61 -10.57 11.70 8.23
CA PHE A 61 -9.52 12.48 8.87
C PHE A 61 -10.12 13.35 9.97
N ASP A 62 -9.34 13.56 11.02
CA ASP A 62 -9.61 14.53 12.08
C ASP A 62 -8.29 15.14 12.58
N ASN A 63 -8.32 15.82 13.73
CA ASN A 63 -7.15 16.47 14.31
C ASN A 63 -6.06 15.49 14.78
N SER A 64 -6.37 14.21 14.93
CA SER A 64 -5.43 13.16 15.33
C SER A 64 -4.84 12.40 14.13
N GLY A 65 -5.43 12.55 12.94
CA GLY A 65 -4.83 12.07 11.69
C GLY A 65 -5.84 11.43 10.73
N THR A 66 -5.30 10.73 9.74
CA THR A 66 -6.08 9.91 8.81
C THR A 66 -6.36 8.56 9.44
N TYR A 67 -7.61 8.09 9.39
CA TYR A 67 -8.01 6.82 9.98
C TYR A 67 -9.08 6.13 9.14
N PHE A 68 -9.34 4.87 9.47
CA PHE A 68 -10.43 4.09 8.93
C PHE A 68 -11.24 3.49 10.07
N GLN A 69 -12.56 3.51 9.92
CA GLN A 69 -13.48 2.87 10.84
C GLN A 69 -14.47 2.07 9.99
N GLY A 70 -14.54 0.77 10.23
CA GLY A 70 -15.37 -0.13 9.43
C GLY A 70 -15.74 -1.37 10.20
N SER A 71 -16.87 -1.95 9.85
CA SER A 71 -17.25 -3.28 10.37
C SER A 71 -16.21 -4.33 10.00
N GLU A 72 -16.18 -5.41 10.77
CA GLU A 72 -15.35 -6.60 10.49
C GLU A 72 -15.51 -7.08 9.04
N SER A 73 -16.74 -7.10 8.51
CA SER A 73 -17.01 -7.48 7.12
C SER A 73 -16.31 -6.58 6.10
N GLN A 74 -16.16 -5.27 6.40
CA GLN A 74 -15.47 -4.30 5.56
C GLN A 74 -13.96 -4.49 5.66
N ILE A 75 -13.44 -4.72 6.87
CA ILE A 75 -12.02 -5.02 7.12
C ILE A 75 -11.60 -6.28 6.35
N GLN A 76 -12.39 -7.36 6.41
CA GLN A 76 -12.13 -8.60 5.66
C GLN A 76 -12.09 -8.40 4.15
N ARG A 77 -13.00 -7.58 3.58
CA ARG A 77 -12.96 -7.26 2.15
C ARG A 77 -11.71 -6.48 1.76
N MET A 78 -11.31 -5.51 2.58
CA MET A 78 -10.07 -4.76 2.37
C MET A 78 -8.84 -5.67 2.43
N LEU A 79 -8.75 -6.57 3.40
CA LEU A 79 -7.68 -7.57 3.52
C LEU A 79 -7.59 -8.44 2.26
N LYS A 80 -8.72 -9.01 1.82
CA LYS A 80 -8.79 -9.83 0.60
C LYS A 80 -8.30 -9.05 -0.63
N ARG A 81 -8.80 -7.82 -0.81
CA ARG A 81 -8.42 -6.94 -1.93
C ARG A 81 -6.92 -6.66 -1.94
N PHE A 82 -6.37 -6.37 -0.77
CA PHE A 82 -4.96 -6.02 -0.60
C PHE A 82 -4.03 -7.21 -0.87
N ILE A 83 -4.35 -8.40 -0.36
CA ILE A 83 -3.62 -9.64 -0.65
C ILE A 83 -3.64 -9.96 -2.15
N LEU A 84 -4.80 -9.82 -2.81
CA LEU A 84 -4.90 -10.08 -4.24
C LEU A 84 -3.96 -9.16 -5.04
N LEU A 85 -3.90 -7.88 -4.68
CA LEU A 85 -3.02 -6.90 -5.35
C LEU A 85 -1.53 -7.23 -5.14
N THR A 86 -1.13 -7.60 -3.93
CA THR A 86 0.29 -7.96 -3.67
C THR A 86 0.69 -9.24 -4.39
N MET A 87 -0.22 -10.23 -4.49
CA MET A 87 0.00 -11.45 -5.27
C MET A 87 0.11 -11.17 -6.78
N GLU A 88 -0.75 -10.31 -7.33
CA GLU A 88 -0.70 -9.90 -8.74
C GLU A 88 0.62 -9.19 -9.08
N GLN A 89 1.09 -8.30 -8.21
CA GLN A 89 2.37 -7.63 -8.41
C GLN A 89 3.55 -8.61 -8.37
N SER A 90 3.55 -9.56 -7.42
CA SER A 90 4.58 -10.61 -7.35
C SER A 90 4.66 -11.45 -8.63
N LYS A 91 3.52 -11.71 -9.29
CA LYS A 91 3.49 -12.42 -10.58
C LYS A 91 4.09 -11.59 -11.71
N ARG A 92 3.80 -10.29 -11.78
CA ARG A 92 4.36 -9.39 -12.82
C ARG A 92 5.88 -9.28 -12.73
N THR A 93 6.42 -9.08 -11.52
CA THR A 93 7.88 -8.97 -11.31
C THR A 93 8.62 -10.25 -11.74
N LYS A 94 7.99 -11.43 -11.58
CA LYS A 94 8.57 -12.70 -12.05
C LYS A 94 8.53 -12.84 -13.58
N SER A 95 7.51 -12.32 -14.26
CA SER A 95 7.43 -12.33 -15.72
C SER A 95 8.40 -11.35 -16.38
N GLU A 96 8.64 -10.19 -15.79
CA GLU A 96 9.57 -9.17 -16.33
C GLU A 96 11.03 -9.57 -16.18
N ASN A 97 11.37 -10.37 -15.15
CA ASN A 97 12.72 -10.89 -14.92
C ASN A 97 13.04 -12.17 -15.71
N HIS A 98 12.15 -12.65 -16.58
CA HIS A 98 12.45 -13.74 -17.49
C HIS A 98 13.21 -13.17 -18.71
N PRO A 99 14.49 -13.54 -18.96
CA PRO A 99 15.22 -13.01 -20.09
C PRO A 99 14.48 -13.36 -21.38
N LYS A 100 14.17 -12.34 -22.21
CA LYS A 100 13.68 -12.59 -23.56
C LYS A 100 14.74 -13.43 -24.25
N LYS A 101 14.38 -14.66 -24.66
CA LYS A 101 15.27 -15.50 -25.46
C LYS A 101 15.61 -14.71 -26.72
N THR A 102 16.80 -14.13 -26.79
CA THR A 102 17.35 -13.59 -28.03
C THR A 102 17.49 -14.78 -28.96
N ILE A 103 16.58 -14.91 -29.92
CA ILE A 103 16.77 -15.83 -31.03
C ILE A 103 17.84 -15.18 -31.90
N ILE A 104 19.09 -15.50 -31.61
CA ILE A 104 20.20 -15.28 -32.55
C ILE A 104 19.98 -16.30 -33.66
N GLY A 105 19.40 -15.83 -34.77
CA GLY A 105 19.29 -16.60 -36.00
C GLY A 105 20.68 -16.85 -36.57
N TRP A 106 20.96 -18.11 -36.89
CA TRP A 106 22.05 -18.54 -37.76
C TRP A 106 21.48 -18.77 -39.15
#